data_AF-A0A3B8L7H5-F1
#
_entry.id   AF-A0A3B8L7H5-F1
#
_cell.length_a   1.000
_cell.length_b   1.000
_cell.length_c   1.000
_cell.angle_alpha   90.00
_cell.angle_beta   90.00
_cell.angle_gamma   90.00
#
_symmetry.space_group_name_H-M   'P 1'
#
loop_
_entity.id
_entity.type
_entity.pdbx_description
1 polymer ?
#
loop_
_entity_poly.entity_id
_entity_poly.type
_entity_poly.pdbx_seq_one_letter_code
_entity_poly.pdbx_strand_id
1 'polypeptide(L)'
;MTQQPPSNESPKEPPQKEDAPSHERPLERYRPYGLRVTDLRDQTWCEKQLEFTLEFGRKQTKAMKEGEQRHQELHEEITEIIKVKPRSREDLWGLHLYNSLAALLQLQRDGICRELPVFGPIGDTWLVGIIDELVMTEQNTISLTDTKTRKSPRLPTEAQKRTTRFQMMLYKGLFD
;
A
#
# COMPACT_ATOMS: atom_id res chain seq x y z
N MET A 1 61.56 -17.20 -35.88
CA MET A 1 60.20 -16.63 -35.92
C MET A 1 59.63 -16.67 -34.52
N THR A 2 59.72 -15.54 -33.82
CA THR A 2 59.43 -15.39 -32.40
C THR A 2 57.93 -15.23 -32.21
N GLN A 3 57.28 -16.12 -31.45
CA GLN A 3 55.86 -16.02 -31.11
C GLN A 3 55.70 -15.01 -29.95
N GLN A 4 54.82 -14.03 -30.12
CA GLN A 4 54.42 -13.10 -29.06
C GLN A 4 53.44 -13.78 -28.08
N PRO A 5 53.49 -13.47 -26.78
CA PRO A 5 52.53 -13.98 -25.81
C PRO A 5 51.18 -13.25 -25.89
N PRO A 6 50.07 -13.88 -25.46
CA PRO A 6 48.74 -13.28 -25.56
C PRO A 6 48.59 -12.10 -24.58
N SER A 7 47.97 -11.03 -25.07
CA SER A 7 47.63 -9.83 -24.30
C SER A 7 46.59 -10.15 -23.21
N ASN A 8 46.97 -9.84 -21.98
CA ASN A 8 46.17 -9.99 -20.77
C ASN A 8 45.10 -8.89 -20.72
N GLU A 9 43.87 -9.16 -21.16
CA GLU A 9 42.74 -8.24 -20.98
C GLU A 9 42.29 -8.25 -19.51
N SER A 10 42.42 -7.11 -18.84
CA SER A 10 41.96 -6.91 -17.48
C SER A 10 40.42 -6.98 -17.39
N PRO A 11 39.85 -7.42 -16.26
CA PRO A 11 38.39 -7.48 -16.10
C PRO A 11 37.78 -6.08 -16.20
N LYS A 12 36.80 -5.89 -17.10
CA LYS A 12 36.02 -4.66 -17.20
C LYS A 12 35.28 -4.43 -15.88
N GLU A 13 35.53 -3.27 -15.26
CA GLU A 13 34.75 -2.80 -14.12
C GLU A 13 33.26 -2.74 -14.48
N PRO A 14 32.36 -3.10 -13.54
CA PRO A 14 30.94 -2.98 -13.76
C PRO A 14 30.57 -1.51 -14.05
N PRO A 15 29.60 -1.27 -14.94
CA PRO A 15 29.23 0.09 -15.33
C PRO A 15 28.80 0.87 -14.08
N GLN A 16 29.50 1.99 -13.85
CA GLN A 16 29.12 2.96 -12.84
C GLN A 16 27.71 3.45 -13.18
N LYS A 17 26.77 3.28 -12.24
CA LYS A 17 25.43 3.87 -12.38
C LYS A 17 25.63 5.37 -12.44
N GLU A 18 25.27 5.99 -13.57
CA GLU A 18 25.20 7.44 -13.69
C GLU A 18 24.36 7.98 -12.52
N ASP A 19 24.95 8.90 -11.76
CA ASP A 19 24.28 9.56 -10.65
C ASP A 19 23.04 10.27 -11.17
N ALA A 20 21.87 9.81 -10.73
CA ALA A 20 20.59 10.46 -11.02
C ALA A 20 20.66 11.95 -10.64
N PRO A 21 20.04 12.85 -11.42
CA PRO A 21 20.16 14.28 -11.23
C PRO A 21 19.89 14.68 -9.78
N SER A 22 20.82 15.46 -9.22
CA SER A 22 20.74 16.01 -7.88
C SER A 22 19.50 16.93 -7.78
N HIS A 23 18.68 16.66 -6.76
CA HIS A 23 17.51 17.44 -6.32
C HIS A 23 16.11 17.08 -6.88
N GLU A 24 15.84 15.82 -7.22
CA GLU A 24 14.43 15.36 -7.17
C GLU A 24 13.98 15.23 -5.70
N ARG A 25 12.87 15.87 -5.33
CA ARG A 25 12.32 15.73 -3.98
C ARG A 25 11.92 14.26 -3.79
N PRO A 26 12.13 13.64 -2.60
CA PRO A 26 11.79 12.24 -2.38
C PRO A 26 10.36 11.87 -2.78
N LEU A 27 9.41 12.79 -2.58
CA LEU A 27 8.01 12.62 -2.99
C LEU A 27 7.86 12.48 -4.51
N GLU A 28 8.52 13.34 -5.29
CA GLU A 28 8.50 13.33 -6.76
C GLU A 28 9.14 12.05 -7.30
N ARG A 29 10.25 11.61 -6.67
CA ARG A 29 10.97 10.40 -7.06
C ARG A 29 10.19 9.12 -6.77
N TYR A 30 9.65 8.98 -5.56
CA TYR A 30 9.10 7.70 -5.10
C TYR A 30 7.57 7.60 -5.17
N ARG A 31 6.86 8.73 -5.16
CA ARG A 31 5.38 8.81 -5.13
C ARG A 31 4.86 9.98 -5.99
N PRO A 32 5.20 10.06 -7.29
CA PRO A 32 4.80 11.16 -8.17
C PRO A 32 3.27 11.30 -8.36
N TYR A 33 2.50 10.26 -8.01
CA TYR A 33 1.04 10.21 -8.19
C TYR A 33 0.27 10.11 -6.86
N GLY A 34 0.94 10.42 -5.74
CA GLY A 34 0.35 10.39 -4.41
C GLY A 34 0.96 9.34 -3.48
N LEU A 35 0.87 9.64 -2.19
CA LEU A 35 1.28 8.81 -1.06
C LEU A 35 0.28 7.69 -0.81
N ARG A 36 0.75 6.56 -0.28
CA ARG A 36 -0.11 5.52 0.27
C ARG A 36 -0.30 5.74 1.76
N VAL A 37 -1.46 5.39 2.30
CA VAL A 37 -1.68 5.37 3.77
C VAL A 37 -0.62 4.51 4.47
N THR A 38 -0.17 3.43 3.83
CA THR A 38 0.91 2.59 4.35
C THR A 38 2.26 3.32 4.45
N ASP A 39 2.54 4.28 3.57
CA ASP A 39 3.80 5.04 3.60
C ASP A 39 3.84 5.91 4.86
N LEU A 40 2.77 6.67 5.11
CA LEU A 40 2.63 7.51 6.31
C LEU A 40 2.63 6.68 7.59
N ARG A 41 1.91 5.56 7.61
CA ARG A 41 1.92 4.62 8.73
C ARG A 41 3.33 4.13 9.03
N ASP A 42 4.06 3.67 8.01
CA ASP A 42 5.39 3.09 8.20
C ASP A 42 6.41 4.15 8.62
N GLN A 43 6.25 5.40 8.17
CA GLN A 43 7.05 6.54 8.64
C GLN A 43 6.96 6.72 10.16
N THR A 44 5.76 6.57 10.74
CA THR A 44 5.57 6.70 12.21
C THR A 44 6.22 5.59 13.02
N TRP A 45 6.63 4.48 12.39
CA TRP A 45 7.38 3.41 13.03
C TRP A 45 8.88 3.64 12.93
N CYS A 46 9.40 3.82 11.71
CA CYS A 46 10.81 4.08 11.45
C CYS A 46 10.99 4.73 10.07
N GLU A 47 11.39 5.99 10.04
CA GLU A 47 11.61 6.74 8.79
C GLU A 47 12.65 6.08 7.89
N LYS A 48 13.75 5.58 8.48
CA LYS A 48 14.80 4.89 7.72
C LYS A 48 14.32 3.58 7.11
N GLN A 49 13.38 2.89 7.75
CA GLN A 49 12.76 1.69 7.18
C GLN A 49 11.87 2.04 5.98
N LEU A 50 11.12 3.15 6.04
CA LEU A 50 10.35 3.63 4.89
C LEU A 50 11.28 3.96 3.72
N GLU A 51 12.34 4.71 3.95
CA GLU A 51 13.35 5.05 2.92
C GLU A 51 13.90 3.78 2.24
N PHE A 52 14.37 2.80 3.02
CA PHE A 52 14.83 1.53 2.47
C PHE A 52 13.73 0.77 1.72
N THR A 53 12.49 0.85 2.17
CA THR A 53 11.35 0.20 1.48
C THR A 53 11.04 0.87 0.14
N LEU A 54 11.18 2.20 0.05
CA LEU A 54 11.01 2.95 -1.19
C LEU A 54 12.14 2.68 -2.18
N GLU A 55 13.38 2.55 -1.70
CA GLU A 55 14.56 2.33 -2.51
C GLU A 55 14.71 0.88 -3.01
N PHE A 56 14.51 -0.09 -2.11
CA PHE A 56 14.83 -1.50 -2.37
C PHE A 56 13.59 -2.39 -2.46
N GLY A 57 12.41 -1.83 -2.22
CA GLY A 57 11.15 -2.57 -2.18
C GLY A 57 10.90 -3.26 -0.83
N ARG A 58 9.62 -3.58 -0.58
CA ARG A 58 9.21 -4.27 0.65
C ARG A 58 9.44 -5.77 0.54
N LYS A 59 10.22 -6.33 1.46
CA LYS A 59 10.34 -7.79 1.59
C LYS A 59 9.05 -8.40 2.14
N GLN A 60 8.33 -9.18 1.34
CA GLN A 60 7.18 -9.93 1.81
C GLN A 60 7.60 -11.05 2.78
N THR A 61 6.92 -11.13 3.93
CA THR A 61 7.09 -12.21 4.90
C THR A 61 5.90 -13.18 4.85
N LYS A 62 6.08 -14.41 5.38
CA LYS A 62 4.98 -15.38 5.49
C LYS A 62 3.74 -14.81 6.18
N ALA A 63 3.96 -14.04 7.26
CA ALA A 63 2.88 -13.41 8.02
C ALA A 63 2.13 -12.32 7.23
N MET A 64 2.84 -11.59 6.36
CA MET A 64 2.20 -10.61 5.49
C MET A 64 1.31 -11.30 4.45
N LYS A 65 1.76 -12.43 3.88
CA LYS A 65 0.96 -13.22 2.94
C LYS A 65 -0.27 -13.84 3.60
N GLU A 66 -0.13 -14.36 4.81
CA GLU A 66 -1.25 -14.86 5.61
C GLU A 66 -2.25 -13.73 5.93
N GLY A 67 -1.75 -12.52 6.20
CA GLY A 67 -2.58 -11.32 6.33
C GLY A 67 -3.37 -11.02 5.05
N GLU A 68 -2.67 -10.84 3.93
CA GLU A 68 -3.26 -10.56 2.61
C GLU A 68 -4.32 -11.61 2.23
N GLN A 69 -4.03 -12.89 2.45
CA GLN A 69 -4.98 -13.97 2.23
C GLN A 69 -6.24 -13.83 3.11
N ARG A 70 -6.08 -13.49 4.40
CA ARG A 70 -7.25 -13.32 5.29
C ARG A 70 -8.14 -12.15 4.86
N HIS A 71 -7.55 -11.05 4.38
CA HIS A 71 -8.31 -9.93 3.80
C HIS A 71 -9.10 -10.36 2.58
N GLN A 72 -8.45 -11.10 1.67
CA GLN A 72 -9.10 -11.63 0.47
C GLN A 72 -10.26 -12.57 0.83
N GLU A 73 -10.04 -13.53 1.74
CA GLU A 73 -11.09 -14.45 2.21
C GLU A 73 -12.28 -13.69 2.80
N LEU A 74 -12.02 -12.68 3.64
CA LEU A 74 -13.07 -11.81 4.18
C LEU A 74 -13.83 -11.07 3.06
N HIS A 75 -13.14 -10.51 2.09
CA HIS A 75 -13.81 -9.81 0.99
C HIS A 75 -14.69 -10.77 0.15
N GLU A 76 -14.20 -11.98 -0.11
CA GLU A 76 -14.90 -13.04 -0.84
C GLU A 76 -16.14 -13.58 -0.12
N GLU A 77 -16.26 -13.40 1.20
CA GLU A 77 -17.46 -13.77 1.97
C GLU A 77 -18.71 -12.98 1.53
N ILE A 78 -18.54 -11.75 1.02
CA ILE A 78 -19.64 -10.84 0.66
C ILE A 78 -19.61 -10.34 -0.80
N THR A 79 -18.45 -10.42 -1.47
CA THR A 79 -18.24 -9.87 -2.82
C THR A 79 -17.54 -10.90 -3.71
N GLU A 80 -18.03 -11.08 -4.94
CA GLU A 80 -17.35 -11.90 -5.93
C GLU A 80 -16.15 -11.14 -6.53
N ILE A 81 -14.94 -11.73 -6.42
CA ILE A 81 -13.73 -11.13 -7.00
C ILE A 81 -13.59 -11.50 -8.48
N ILE A 82 -13.80 -10.50 -9.34
CA ILE A 82 -13.59 -10.61 -10.78
C ILE A 82 -12.19 -10.10 -11.13
N LYS A 83 -11.37 -10.98 -11.72
CA LYS A 83 -10.01 -10.61 -12.15
C LYS A 83 -10.03 -9.79 -13.44
N VAL A 84 -9.82 -8.48 -13.32
CA VAL A 84 -9.69 -7.56 -14.46
C VAL A 84 -8.22 -7.20 -14.69
N LYS A 85 -7.78 -7.22 -15.95
CA LYS A 85 -6.42 -6.80 -16.34
C LYS A 85 -6.49 -5.39 -16.97
N PRO A 86 -6.11 -4.31 -16.26
CA PRO A 86 -6.07 -2.97 -16.83
C PRO A 86 -4.98 -2.89 -17.91
N ARG A 87 -5.23 -2.14 -18.98
CA ARG A 87 -4.30 -1.92 -20.10
C ARG A 87 -3.71 -0.52 -20.12
N SER A 88 -4.38 0.44 -19.49
CA SER A 88 -3.99 1.84 -19.41
C SER A 88 -3.96 2.34 -17.95
N ARG A 89 -3.44 3.55 -17.75
CA ARG A 89 -3.48 4.21 -16.43
C ARG A 89 -4.90 4.63 -16.08
N GLU A 90 -5.67 5.00 -17.10
CA GLU A 90 -7.06 5.37 -17.04
C GLU A 90 -7.91 4.16 -16.63
N ASP A 91 -7.61 2.96 -17.15
CA ASP A 91 -8.28 1.72 -16.74
C ASP A 91 -8.04 1.42 -15.26
N LEU A 92 -6.82 1.67 -14.77
CA LEU A 92 -6.47 1.46 -13.37
C LEU A 92 -7.27 2.39 -12.45
N TRP A 93 -7.34 3.69 -12.80
CA TRP A 93 -8.19 4.64 -12.07
C TRP A 93 -9.67 4.34 -12.22
N GLY A 94 -10.11 3.90 -13.40
CA GLY A 94 -11.48 3.44 -13.65
C GLY A 94 -11.86 2.28 -12.73
N LEU A 95 -10.97 1.29 -12.56
CA LEU A 95 -11.15 0.20 -11.61
C LEU A 95 -11.20 0.69 -10.17
N HIS A 96 -10.34 1.62 -9.77
CA HIS A 96 -10.40 2.21 -8.43
C HIS A 96 -11.74 2.90 -8.17
N LEU A 97 -12.19 3.77 -9.07
CA LEU A 97 -13.48 4.48 -8.95
C LEU A 97 -14.66 3.53 -8.96
N TYR A 98 -14.66 2.54 -9.85
CA TYR A 98 -15.71 1.52 -9.93
C TYR A 98 -15.78 0.71 -8.64
N ASN A 99 -14.65 0.23 -8.13
CA ASN A 99 -14.60 -0.54 -6.89
C ASN A 99 -15.05 0.29 -5.68
N SER A 100 -14.65 1.58 -5.61
CA SER A 100 -15.14 2.49 -4.59
C SER A 100 -16.66 2.66 -4.65
N LEU A 101 -17.22 2.91 -5.83
CA LEU A 101 -18.67 3.04 -6.00
C LEU A 101 -19.40 1.74 -5.65
N ALA A 102 -18.90 0.60 -6.13
CA ALA A 102 -19.50 -0.71 -5.88
C ALA A 102 -19.53 -1.03 -4.38
N ALA A 103 -18.43 -0.77 -3.66
CA ALA A 103 -18.36 -0.95 -2.21
C ALA A 103 -19.31 0.00 -1.46
N LEU A 104 -19.41 1.27 -1.86
CA LEU A 104 -20.36 2.22 -1.24
C LEU A 104 -21.82 1.82 -1.48
N LEU A 105 -22.16 1.33 -2.67
CA LEU A 105 -23.49 0.79 -2.96
C LEU A 105 -23.77 -0.48 -2.17
N GLN A 106 -22.77 -1.36 -1.97
CA GLN A 106 -22.88 -2.53 -1.10
C GLN A 106 -23.13 -2.11 0.35
N LEU A 107 -22.39 -1.11 0.86
CA LEU A 107 -22.60 -0.56 2.20
C LEU A 107 -24.02 0.00 2.37
N GLN A 108 -24.54 0.71 1.37
CA GLN A 108 -25.90 1.25 1.40
C GLN A 108 -26.98 0.14 1.36
N ARG A 109 -26.75 -0.94 0.59
CA ARG A 109 -27.73 -2.01 0.39
C ARG A 109 -27.73 -3.03 1.52
N ASP A 110 -26.53 -3.48 1.90
CA ASP A 110 -26.32 -4.64 2.78
C ASP A 110 -25.87 -4.21 4.19
N GLY A 111 -25.59 -2.92 4.40
CA GLY A 111 -25.09 -2.39 5.67
C GLY A 111 -23.62 -2.71 5.94
N ILE A 112 -22.89 -3.31 4.99
CA ILE A 112 -21.49 -3.67 5.12
C ILE A 112 -20.78 -3.56 3.77
N CYS A 113 -19.51 -3.14 3.76
CA CYS A 113 -18.61 -3.32 2.63
C CYS A 113 -17.19 -3.62 3.10
N ARG A 114 -16.41 -4.28 2.25
CA ARG A 114 -15.00 -4.61 2.52
C ARG A 114 -14.08 -4.15 1.40
N GLU A 115 -12.82 -3.88 1.75
CA GLU A 115 -11.76 -3.45 0.82
C GLU A 115 -12.15 -2.21 0.01
N LEU A 116 -12.76 -1.20 0.66
CA LEU A 116 -13.16 0.05 0.03
C LEU A 116 -11.93 0.89 -0.33
N PRO A 117 -11.64 1.13 -1.62
CA PRO A 117 -10.59 2.07 -2.00
C PRO A 117 -11.03 3.49 -1.66
N VAL A 118 -10.14 4.23 -1.00
CA VAL A 118 -10.34 5.63 -0.63
C VAL A 118 -9.17 6.47 -1.09
N PHE A 119 -9.43 7.71 -1.48
CA PHE A 119 -8.40 8.64 -1.91
C PHE A 119 -8.86 10.08 -1.73
N GLY A 120 -7.90 10.97 -1.46
CA GLY A 120 -8.20 12.37 -1.24
C GLY A 120 -6.93 13.21 -1.20
N PRO A 121 -7.05 14.54 -1.32
CA PRO A 121 -5.91 15.44 -1.21
C PRO A 121 -5.38 15.49 0.23
N ILE A 122 -4.05 15.54 0.39
CA ILE A 122 -3.36 15.84 1.64
C ILE A 122 -2.28 16.89 1.35
N GLY A 123 -2.52 18.13 1.76
CA GLY A 123 -1.64 19.25 1.39
C GLY A 123 -1.59 19.46 -0.12
N ASP A 124 -0.40 19.35 -0.70
CA ASP A 124 -0.10 19.50 -2.13
C ASP A 124 -0.03 18.17 -2.90
N THR A 125 -0.34 17.05 -2.24
CA THR A 125 -0.30 15.71 -2.84
C THR A 125 -1.60 14.94 -2.60
N TRP A 126 -1.68 13.73 -3.13
CA TRP A 126 -2.80 12.81 -2.93
C TRP A 126 -2.43 11.72 -1.94
N LEU A 127 -3.41 11.24 -1.18
CA LEU A 127 -3.29 10.08 -0.32
C LEU A 127 -4.26 9.01 -0.82
N VAL A 128 -3.78 7.79 -1.00
CA VAL A 128 -4.58 6.62 -1.42
C VAL A 128 -4.50 5.53 -0.35
N GLY A 129 -5.62 4.86 -0.10
CA GLY A 129 -5.76 3.80 0.89
C GLY A 129 -6.85 2.80 0.54
N ILE A 130 -6.92 1.73 1.32
CA ILE A 130 -7.99 0.72 1.23
C ILE A 130 -8.47 0.48 2.67
N ILE A 131 -9.75 0.75 2.92
CA ILE A 131 -10.40 0.50 4.20
C ILE A 131 -10.88 -0.95 4.21
N ASP A 132 -10.43 -1.71 5.20
CA ASP A 132 -10.70 -3.15 5.26
C ASP A 132 -12.21 -3.44 5.39
N GLU A 133 -12.91 -2.77 6.31
CA GLU A 133 -14.34 -2.98 6.54
C GLU A 133 -15.04 -1.71 7.04
N LEU A 134 -16.22 -1.45 6.49
CA LEU A 134 -17.20 -0.49 6.99
C LEU A 134 -18.51 -1.21 7.30
N VAL A 135 -19.14 -0.88 8.43
CA VAL A 135 -20.43 -1.43 8.85
C VAL A 135 -21.36 -0.33 9.31
N MET A 136 -22.60 -0.33 8.81
CA MET A 136 -23.67 0.53 9.29
C MET A 136 -24.22 -0.02 10.61
N THR A 137 -24.12 0.79 11.65
CA THR A 137 -24.59 0.47 13.00
C THR A 137 -26.09 0.70 13.15
N GLU A 138 -26.69 0.13 14.20
CA GLU A 138 -28.12 0.32 14.52
C GLU A 138 -28.51 1.80 14.73
N GLN A 139 -27.54 2.63 15.15
CA GLN A 139 -27.71 4.07 15.36
C GLN A 139 -27.53 4.89 14.06
N ASN A 140 -27.52 4.24 12.89
CA ASN A 140 -27.29 4.86 11.59
C ASN A 140 -25.95 5.60 11.48
N THR A 141 -24.93 5.11 12.20
CA THR A 141 -23.54 5.58 12.11
C THR A 141 -22.68 4.53 11.40
N ILE A 142 -21.51 4.92 10.88
CA ILE A 142 -20.60 4.00 10.19
C ILE A 142 -19.43 3.65 11.11
N SER A 143 -19.26 2.36 11.38
CA SER A 143 -18.10 1.80 12.07
C SER A 143 -17.01 1.43 11.06
N LEU A 144 -15.79 1.87 11.31
CA LEU A 144 -14.61 1.55 10.51
C LEU A 144 -13.72 0.58 11.28
N THR A 145 -13.43 -0.58 10.68
CA THR A 145 -12.64 -1.64 11.31
C THR A 145 -11.44 -2.01 10.44
N ASP A 146 -10.31 -2.30 11.09
CA ASP A 146 -9.08 -2.79 10.46
C ASP A 146 -8.72 -4.16 11.04
N THR A 147 -8.55 -5.13 10.15
CA THR A 147 -8.30 -6.52 10.54
C THR A 147 -6.82 -6.79 10.50
N LYS A 148 -6.20 -7.08 11.65
CA LYS A 148 -4.78 -7.47 11.71
C LYS A 148 -4.61 -8.93 12.09
N THR A 149 -3.89 -9.68 11.27
CA THR A 149 -3.43 -11.03 11.62
C THR A 149 -2.25 -10.95 12.59
N ARG A 150 -2.19 -11.88 13.56
CA ARG A 150 -1.15 -11.88 14.60
C ARG A 150 -0.63 -13.28 14.86
N LYS A 151 0.69 -13.38 15.06
CA LYS A 151 1.36 -14.65 15.39
C LYS A 151 1.20 -15.07 16.86
N SER A 152 0.94 -14.12 17.75
CA SER A 152 0.89 -14.33 19.19
C SER A 152 -0.53 -14.06 19.70
N PRO A 153 -1.05 -14.85 20.65
CA PRO A 153 -2.36 -14.58 21.28
C PRO A 153 -2.33 -13.39 22.24
N ARG A 154 -1.15 -12.90 22.66
CA ARG A 154 -1.02 -11.74 23.56
C ARG A 154 -1.45 -10.48 22.88
N LEU A 155 -2.06 -9.52 23.56
CA LEU A 155 -2.43 -8.22 22.97
C LEU A 155 -1.22 -7.47 22.35
N PRO A 156 -1.43 -6.64 21.31
CA PRO A 156 -0.37 -5.84 20.71
C PRO A 156 0.19 -4.83 21.71
N THR A 157 1.48 -4.49 21.56
CA THR A 157 2.12 -3.44 22.37
C THR A 157 1.58 -2.06 22.01
N GLU A 158 1.76 -1.07 22.89
CA GLU A 158 1.31 0.31 22.60
C GLU A 158 1.98 0.90 21.35
N ALA A 159 3.25 0.56 21.10
CA ALA A 159 3.94 0.97 19.88
C ALA A 159 3.26 0.41 18.61
N GLN A 160 2.82 -0.86 18.63
CA GLN A 160 2.07 -1.47 17.54
C GLN A 160 0.67 -0.87 17.40
N LYS A 161 0.01 -0.55 18.52
CA LYS A 161 -1.30 0.12 18.48
C LYS A 161 -1.19 1.53 17.91
N ARG A 162 -0.11 2.26 18.18
CA ARG A 162 0.09 3.63 17.68
C ARG A 162 0.08 3.70 16.16
N THR A 163 0.76 2.76 15.49
CA THR A 163 0.77 2.70 14.02
C THR A 163 -0.61 2.38 13.46
N THR A 164 -1.33 1.43 14.06
CA THR A 164 -2.71 1.11 13.65
C THR A 164 -3.65 2.28 13.90
N ARG A 165 -3.57 2.94 15.06
CA ARG A 165 -4.35 4.16 15.36
C ARG A 165 -4.13 5.24 14.31
N PHE A 166 -2.88 5.46 13.90
CA PHE A 166 -2.58 6.45 12.86
C PHE A 166 -3.17 6.06 11.50
N GLN A 167 -3.08 4.79 11.12
CA GLN A 167 -3.76 4.27 9.93
C GLN A 167 -5.28 4.53 9.99
N MET A 168 -5.92 4.28 11.14
CA MET A 168 -7.36 4.51 11.32
C MET A 168 -7.74 5.99 11.27
N MET A 169 -6.91 6.88 11.82
CA MET A 169 -7.11 8.33 11.72
C MET A 169 -7.04 8.82 10.27
N LEU A 170 -6.09 8.29 9.48
CA LEU A 170 -5.99 8.62 8.06
C LEU A 170 -7.21 8.13 7.28
N TYR A 171 -7.67 6.90 7.54
CA TYR A 171 -8.87 6.38 6.89
C TYR A 171 -10.14 7.15 7.27
N LYS A 172 -10.31 7.49 8.55
CA LYS A 172 -11.40 8.35 9.02
C LYS A 172 -11.41 9.69 8.26
N GLY A 173 -10.26 10.35 8.17
CA GLY A 173 -10.14 11.64 7.48
C GLY A 173 -10.27 11.58 5.95
N LEU A 174 -10.03 10.41 5.33
CA LEU A 174 -10.28 10.20 3.90
C LEU A 174 -11.74 9.83 3.59
N PHE A 175 -12.45 9.27 4.56
CA PHE A 175 -13.81 8.80 4.40
C PHE A 175 -14.86 9.88 4.72
N ASP A 176 -14.55 10.76 5.70
CA ASP A 176 -15.38 11.92 6.07
C ASP A 176 -15.35 13.02 4.99
#